data_AF-A0A0F0LLE9-F1
#
_entry.id   AF-A0A0F0LLE9-F1
#
_cell.length_a   1.000
_cell.length_b   1.000
_cell.length_c   1.000
_cell.angle_alpha   90.00
_cell.angle_beta   90.00
_cell.angle_gamma   90.00
#
_symmetry.space_group_name_H-M   'P 1'
#
loop_
_entity.id
_entity.type
_entity.pdbx_description
1 polymer ?
#
loop_
_entity_poly.entity_id
_entity_poly.type
_entity_poly.pdbx_seq_one_letter_code
_entity_poly.pdbx_strand_id
1 'polypeptide(L)'
;MTAHQKARPRLYDELNSSHLCVHGASNQALAIAYVQVNASEAFMSSVSNPFSLAEMPARVTRHRQPKDVEGVLSKVAELPRRSGTSGVGFDGIGVTVLSFENRGGPVDVLEAAPAPRSGDAFYYEGMIVRMAHEYDSRFHSL
;
A
#
# COMPACT_ATOMS: atom_id res chain seq x y z
N MET A 1 4.31 -3.05 4.12
CA MET A 1 4.04 -4.38 4.72
C MET A 1 5.24 -5.31 4.47
N THR A 2 5.58 -6.20 5.42
CA THR A 2 6.74 -7.12 5.29
C THR A 2 6.39 -8.58 5.57
N ALA A 3 5.45 -8.87 6.47
CA ALA A 3 4.89 -10.22 6.66
C ALA A 3 3.78 -10.54 5.63
N HIS A 4 4.11 -10.45 4.34
CA HIS A 4 3.16 -10.36 3.23
C HIS A 4 2.04 -11.39 3.28
N GLN A 5 2.35 -12.68 3.40
CA GLN A 5 1.31 -13.73 3.37
C GLN A 5 0.33 -13.67 4.54
N LYS A 6 0.83 -13.42 5.76
CA LYS A 6 0.01 -13.40 6.99
C LYS A 6 -0.83 -12.13 7.10
N ALA A 7 -0.32 -11.03 6.56
CA ALA A 7 -0.97 -9.73 6.67
C ALA A 7 -1.97 -9.44 5.55
N ARG A 8 -2.04 -10.24 4.47
CA ARG A 8 -2.98 -10.05 3.35
C ARG A 8 -4.46 -9.95 3.76
N PRO A 9 -5.04 -10.87 4.55
CA PRO A 9 -6.44 -10.76 4.95
C PRO A 9 -6.70 -9.47 5.73
N ARG A 10 -5.82 -9.19 6.71
CA ARG A 10 -5.89 -7.99 7.53
C ARG A 10 -5.74 -6.70 6.71
N LEU A 11 -4.82 -6.66 5.74
CA LEU A 11 -4.65 -5.54 4.81
C LEU A 11 -5.96 -5.26 4.07
N TYR A 12 -6.59 -6.30 3.55
CA TYR A 12 -7.87 -6.16 2.86
C TYR A 12 -8.97 -5.69 3.80
N ASP A 13 -9.12 -6.32 4.96
CA ASP A 13 -10.20 -5.98 5.91
C ASP A 13 -10.07 -4.55 6.45
N GLU A 14 -8.85 -4.12 6.80
CA GLU A 14 -8.57 -2.76 7.27
C GLU A 14 -8.79 -1.72 6.15
N LEU A 15 -8.33 -1.98 4.92
CA LEU A 15 -8.56 -1.04 3.81
C LEU A 15 -10.04 -1.02 3.38
N ASN A 16 -10.69 -2.18 3.28
CA ASN A 16 -12.09 -2.25 2.87
C ASN A 16 -13.03 -1.60 3.88
N SER A 17 -12.69 -1.61 5.17
CA SER A 17 -13.44 -0.84 6.18
C SER A 17 -13.11 0.66 6.15
N SER A 18 -11.92 1.05 5.73
CA SER A 18 -11.47 2.46 5.70
C SER A 18 -12.31 3.33 4.76
N HIS A 19 -12.56 2.90 3.51
CA HIS A 19 -13.40 3.71 2.59
C HIS A 19 -14.85 3.81 3.08
N LEU A 20 -15.38 2.76 3.72
CA LEU A 20 -16.71 2.78 4.32
C LEU A 20 -16.80 3.82 5.45
N CYS A 21 -15.76 3.91 6.28
CA CYS A 21 -15.69 4.90 7.35
C CYS A 21 -15.68 6.34 6.80
N VAL A 22 -14.85 6.61 5.78
CA VAL A 22 -14.78 7.92 5.12
C VAL A 22 -16.14 8.33 4.53
N HIS A 23 -16.79 7.43 3.78
CA HIS A 23 -18.07 7.74 3.13
C HIS A 23 -19.26 7.73 4.10
N GLY A 24 -19.14 7.01 5.22
CA GLY A 24 -20.09 7.07 6.32
C GLY A 24 -20.11 8.43 7.02
N ALA A 25 -18.97 9.12 7.06
CA ALA A 25 -18.89 10.50 7.58
C ALA A 25 -19.43 11.51 6.56
N SER A 26 -19.06 11.38 5.28
CA SER A 26 -19.65 12.16 4.19
C SER A 26 -19.47 11.45 2.85
N ASN A 27 -20.56 11.28 2.12
CA ASN A 27 -20.51 10.66 0.80
C ASN A 27 -19.73 11.51 -0.24
N GLN A 28 -19.56 12.81 0.02
CA GLN A 28 -18.76 13.72 -0.81
C GLN A 28 -17.26 13.60 -0.53
N ALA A 29 -16.85 13.09 0.65
CA ALA A 29 -15.45 12.93 1.00
C ALA A 29 -14.73 11.97 0.03
N LEU A 30 -13.42 12.21 -0.16
CA LEU A 30 -12.56 11.37 -0.97
C LEU A 30 -11.87 10.31 -0.11
N ALA A 31 -12.03 9.04 -0.47
CA ALA A 31 -11.27 7.94 0.10
C ALA A 31 -10.13 7.54 -0.86
N ILE A 32 -8.89 7.80 -0.47
CA ILE A 32 -7.70 7.44 -1.24
C ILE A 32 -6.89 6.40 -0.45
N ALA A 33 -6.60 5.25 -1.06
CA ALA A 33 -5.72 4.25 -0.48
C ALA A 33 -4.30 4.39 -1.02
N TYR A 34 -3.32 4.44 -0.12
CA TYR A 34 -1.92 4.33 -0.46
C TYR A 34 -1.31 3.12 0.24
N VAL A 35 -0.69 2.22 -0.54
CA VAL A 35 -0.11 0.98 -0.04
C VAL A 35 1.38 0.93 -0.36
N GLN A 36 2.21 0.78 0.67
CA GLN A 36 3.65 0.62 0.52
C GLN A 36 4.06 -0.84 0.76
N VAL A 37 4.69 -1.45 -0.25
CA VAL A 37 5.10 -2.86 -0.24
C VAL A 37 6.62 -2.95 -0.23
N ASN A 38 7.18 -3.70 0.72
CA ASN A 38 8.62 -3.93 0.77
C ASN A 38 8.97 -5.23 0.00
N ALA A 39 9.74 -5.11 -1.06
CA ALA A 39 10.26 -6.16 -1.91
C ALA A 39 11.64 -6.69 -1.50
N SER A 40 12.17 -6.28 -0.34
CA SER A 40 13.41 -6.86 0.17
C SER A 40 13.27 -8.37 0.41
N GLU A 41 14.29 -9.13 0.06
CA GLU A 41 14.39 -10.57 0.35
C GLU A 41 14.63 -10.85 1.83
N ALA A 42 15.15 -9.87 2.57
CA ALA A 42 15.46 -9.94 3.98
C ALA A 42 14.90 -8.73 4.73
N PHE A 43 14.37 -8.95 5.94
CA PHE A 43 13.85 -7.86 6.76
C PHE A 43 14.17 -8.06 8.24
N MET A 44 14.74 -7.03 8.87
CA MET A 44 15.01 -6.98 10.31
C MET A 44 13.85 -6.29 11.01
N SER A 45 12.86 -7.05 11.46
CA SER A 45 11.70 -6.50 12.18
C SER A 45 12.04 -6.13 13.62
N SER A 46 11.61 -4.94 14.08
CA SER A 46 11.70 -4.56 15.49
C SER A 46 10.90 -5.48 16.41
N VAL A 47 9.78 -6.04 15.92
CA VAL A 47 8.95 -6.99 16.67
C VAL A 47 9.72 -8.29 16.98
N SER A 48 10.55 -8.74 16.04
CA SER A 48 11.37 -9.95 16.21
C SER A 48 12.69 -9.67 16.93
N ASN A 49 13.06 -8.39 17.07
CA ASN A 49 14.29 -7.92 17.70
C ASN A 49 13.98 -6.91 18.83
N PRO A 50 13.21 -7.29 19.87
CA PRO A 50 12.87 -6.39 20.98
C PRO A 50 14.02 -6.24 22.01
N PHE A 51 15.25 -6.52 21.60
CA PHE A 51 16.44 -6.60 22.46
C PHE A 51 17.59 -5.78 21.86
N SER A 52 18.61 -5.51 22.68
CA SER A 52 19.82 -4.82 22.23
C SER A 52 20.60 -5.67 21.24
N LEU A 53 20.90 -5.11 20.07
CA LEU A 53 21.72 -5.76 19.05
C LEU A 53 23.20 -5.90 19.46
N ALA A 54 23.62 -5.24 20.55
CA ALA A 54 24.93 -5.44 21.14
C ALA A 54 25.01 -6.74 21.97
N GLU A 55 23.87 -7.26 22.45
CA GLU A 55 23.80 -8.43 23.32
C GLU A 55 23.52 -9.71 22.54
N MET A 56 22.71 -9.63 21.47
CA MET A 56 22.33 -10.77 20.66
C MET A 56 22.29 -10.41 19.16
N PRO A 57 22.65 -11.35 18.27
CA PRO A 57 22.59 -11.12 16.84
C PRO A 57 21.14 -10.88 16.38
N ALA A 58 21.00 -10.01 15.38
CA ALA A 58 19.71 -9.68 14.78
C ALA A 58 19.04 -10.92 14.14
N ARG A 59 17.76 -11.09 14.43
CA ARG A 59 16.86 -12.02 13.76
C ARG A 59 16.33 -11.40 12.48
N VAL A 60 16.47 -12.15 11.39
CA VAL A 60 16.15 -11.70 10.04
C VAL A 60 15.09 -12.61 9.46
N THR A 61 14.00 -12.01 8.99
CA THR A 61 12.97 -12.73 8.23
C THR A 61 13.38 -12.77 6.76
N ARG A 62 13.19 -13.91 6.10
CA ARG A 62 13.39 -14.05 4.65
C ARG A 62 12.04 -14.13 3.92
N HIS A 63 11.98 -13.52 2.75
CA HIS A 63 10.79 -13.41 1.91
C HIS A 63 11.00 -14.10 0.56
N ARG A 64 9.91 -14.47 -0.11
CA ARG A 64 9.94 -15.13 -1.42
C ARG A 64 9.60 -14.08 -2.49
N GLN A 65 10.60 -13.34 -2.93
CA GLN A 65 10.43 -12.29 -3.91
C GLN A 65 10.64 -12.83 -5.35
N PRO A 66 9.93 -12.32 -6.36
CA PRO A 66 8.91 -11.25 -6.31
C PRO A 66 7.51 -11.73 -5.87
N LYS A 67 7.33 -13.04 -5.66
CA LYS A 67 6.02 -13.69 -5.41
C LYS A 67 5.22 -13.10 -4.25
N ASP A 68 5.90 -12.72 -3.17
CA ASP A 68 5.23 -12.11 -2.01
C ASP A 68 4.65 -10.73 -2.36
N VAL A 69 5.36 -9.90 -3.14
CA VAL A 69 4.84 -8.60 -3.62
C VAL A 69 3.67 -8.80 -4.58
N GLU A 70 3.78 -9.71 -5.52
CA GLU A 70 2.68 -10.06 -6.45
C GLU A 70 1.42 -10.49 -5.70
N GLY A 71 1.59 -11.29 -4.63
CA GLY A 71 0.48 -11.71 -3.77
C GLY A 71 -0.19 -10.55 -3.03
N VAL A 72 0.54 -9.48 -2.71
CA VAL A 72 -0.03 -8.25 -2.14
C VAL A 72 -0.77 -7.46 -3.20
N LEU A 73 -0.18 -7.27 -4.38
CA LEU A 73 -0.82 -6.55 -5.49
C LEU A 73 -2.11 -7.22 -5.93
N SER A 74 -2.12 -8.54 -6.02
CA SER A 74 -3.33 -9.32 -6.30
C SER A 74 -4.41 -9.11 -5.23
N LYS A 75 -4.03 -8.99 -3.96
CA LYS A 75 -4.99 -8.72 -2.88
C LYS A 75 -5.51 -7.28 -2.90
N VAL A 76 -4.65 -6.30 -3.21
CA VAL A 76 -5.05 -4.90 -3.42
C VAL A 76 -6.02 -4.79 -4.60
N ALA A 77 -5.85 -5.60 -5.64
CA ALA A 77 -6.76 -5.62 -6.79
C ALA A 77 -8.18 -6.09 -6.48
N GLU A 78 -8.40 -6.76 -5.35
CA GLU A 78 -9.74 -7.14 -4.88
C GLU A 78 -10.48 -5.95 -4.24
N LEU A 79 -9.80 -4.86 -3.88
CA LEU A 79 -10.43 -3.72 -3.20
C LEU A 79 -11.42 -3.02 -4.14
N PRO A 80 -12.62 -2.67 -3.64
CA PRO A 80 -13.60 -1.97 -4.44
C PRO A 80 -13.10 -0.56 -4.79
N ARG A 81 -13.44 -0.11 -6.00
CA ARG A 81 -13.20 1.24 -6.49
C ARG A 81 -14.53 1.85 -6.90
N ARG A 82 -14.69 3.15 -6.65
CA ARG A 82 -15.85 3.91 -7.13
C ARG A 82 -15.41 5.04 -8.07
N SER A 83 -16.38 5.54 -8.82
CA SER A 83 -16.23 6.70 -9.68
C SER A 83 -17.29 7.72 -9.27
N GLY A 84 -16.87 8.94 -8.91
CA GLY A 84 -17.76 9.98 -8.40
C GLY A 84 -18.36 9.66 -7.02
N THR A 85 -19.45 10.36 -6.69
CA THR A 85 -20.08 10.33 -5.35
C THR A 85 -21.05 9.17 -5.16
N SER A 86 -21.32 8.36 -6.19
CA SER A 86 -22.16 7.17 -6.09
C SER A 86 -21.32 5.90 -6.15
N GLY A 87 -21.69 4.88 -5.38
CA GLY A 87 -21.02 3.57 -5.37
C GLY A 87 -20.19 3.32 -4.12
N VAL A 88 -19.47 2.20 -4.14
CA VAL A 88 -18.73 1.67 -2.98
C VAL A 88 -17.28 1.45 -3.38
N GLY A 89 -16.34 1.90 -2.55
CA GLY A 89 -14.90 1.70 -2.77
C GLY A 89 -14.09 2.99 -2.75
N PHE A 90 -12.79 2.84 -2.97
CA PHE A 90 -11.86 3.96 -3.01
C PHE A 90 -12.02 4.80 -4.29
N ASP A 91 -11.81 6.10 -4.15
CA ASP A 91 -11.74 7.06 -5.26
C ASP A 91 -10.39 6.98 -5.98
N GLY A 92 -9.34 6.48 -5.33
CA GLY A 92 -8.03 6.22 -5.90
C GLY A 92 -7.25 5.22 -5.06
N ILE A 93 -6.46 4.37 -5.70
CA ILE A 93 -5.54 3.43 -5.04
C ILE A 93 -4.18 3.52 -5.71
N GLY A 94 -3.14 3.79 -4.93
CA GLY A 94 -1.76 3.85 -5.39
C GLY A 94 -0.88 2.90 -4.59
N VAL A 95 0.08 2.28 -5.26
CA VAL A 95 1.03 1.37 -4.66
C VAL A 95 2.46 1.79 -5.01
N THR A 96 3.33 1.81 -4.01
CA THR A 96 4.79 1.87 -4.22
C THR A 96 5.42 0.57 -3.74
N VAL A 97 6.47 0.17 -4.45
CA VAL A 97 7.30 -0.97 -4.06
C VAL A 97 8.68 -0.43 -3.73
N LEU A 98 9.21 -0.81 -2.57
CA LEU A 98 10.54 -0.41 -2.12
C LEU A 98 11.39 -1.62 -1.76
N SER A 99 12.71 -1.48 -1.77
CA SER A 99 13.64 -2.43 -1.19
C SER A 99 14.28 -1.81 0.05
N PHE A 100 14.03 -2.41 1.21
CA PHE A 100 14.65 -1.97 2.46
C PHE A 100 14.76 -3.11 3.48
N GLU A 101 15.98 -3.45 3.89
CA GLU A 101 16.20 -4.51 4.89
C GLU A 101 15.88 -4.09 6.33
N ASN A 102 15.68 -2.79 6.56
CA ASN A 102 15.51 -2.21 7.90
C ASN A 102 16.72 -2.38 8.83
N ARG A 103 17.93 -2.22 8.29
CA ARG A 103 19.20 -2.30 9.03
C ARG A 103 19.98 -0.99 9.11
N GLY A 104 19.34 0.14 8.82
CA GLY A 104 20.00 1.45 8.72
C GLY A 104 20.73 1.69 7.38
N GLY A 105 20.45 0.86 6.37
CA GLY A 105 20.96 1.03 5.00
C GLY A 105 20.05 1.90 4.12
N PRO A 106 20.36 2.01 2.81
CA PRO A 106 19.55 2.78 1.87
C PRO A 106 18.15 2.17 1.70
N VAL A 107 17.22 3.02 1.24
CA VAL A 107 15.88 2.63 0.80
C VAL A 107 15.79 2.92 -0.69
N ASP A 108 15.55 1.88 -1.50
CA ASP A 108 15.37 2.03 -2.93
C ASP A 108 13.89 1.96 -3.27
N VAL A 109 13.36 2.90 -4.05
CA VAL A 109 12.04 2.78 -4.66
C VAL A 109 12.20 2.03 -5.98
N LEU A 110 11.47 0.93 -6.13
CA LEU A 110 11.55 0.08 -7.32
C LEU A 110 10.57 0.56 -8.38
N GLU A 111 11.06 0.70 -9.61
CA GLU A 111 10.25 1.06 -10.80
C GLU A 111 10.05 -0.13 -11.76
N ALA A 112 10.81 -1.21 -11.54
CA ALA A 112 10.67 -2.44 -12.30
C ALA A 112 9.57 -3.33 -11.76
N ALA A 113 8.99 -4.17 -12.62
CA ALA A 113 8.02 -5.18 -12.21
C ALA A 113 8.58 -5.99 -11.01
N PRO A 114 7.76 -6.26 -9.98
CA PRO A 114 6.30 -6.10 -9.92
C PRO A 114 5.80 -4.70 -9.50
N ALA A 115 6.65 -3.67 -9.39
CA ALA A 115 6.18 -2.31 -9.12
C ALA A 115 5.23 -1.80 -10.22
N PRO A 116 4.09 -1.16 -9.87
CA PRO A 116 3.23 -0.54 -10.87
C PRO A 116 3.95 0.56 -11.64
N ARG A 117 3.71 0.61 -12.94
CA ARG A 117 4.29 1.57 -13.89
C ARG A 117 3.21 2.48 -14.47
N SER A 118 3.63 3.51 -15.18
CA SER A 118 2.71 4.36 -15.96
C SER A 118 1.78 3.51 -16.83
N GLY A 119 0.49 3.76 -16.73
CA GLY A 119 -0.58 2.98 -17.36
C GLY A 119 -1.18 1.87 -16.49
N ASP A 120 -0.50 1.42 -15.44
CA ASP A 120 -1.04 0.43 -14.51
C ASP A 120 -2.07 1.04 -13.56
N ALA A 121 -3.05 0.22 -13.17
CA ALA A 121 -4.18 0.65 -12.34
C ALA A 121 -3.79 1.23 -10.97
N PHE A 122 -2.61 0.87 -10.44
CA PHE A 122 -2.14 1.27 -9.11
C PHE A 122 -0.88 2.13 -9.15
N TYR A 123 -0.57 2.72 -10.31
CA TYR A 123 0.58 3.61 -10.44
C TYR A 123 0.45 4.82 -9.51
N TYR A 124 1.47 5.07 -8.69
CA TYR A 124 1.44 6.10 -7.65
C TYR A 124 1.15 7.49 -8.22
N GLU A 125 1.85 7.91 -9.27
CA GLU A 125 1.61 9.22 -9.88
C GLU A 125 0.21 9.30 -10.52
N GLY A 126 -0.25 8.20 -11.13
CA GLY A 126 -1.61 8.10 -11.66
C GLY A 126 -2.69 8.27 -10.57
N MET A 127 -2.44 7.71 -9.38
CA MET A 127 -3.29 7.93 -8.20
C MET A 127 -3.30 9.40 -7.77
N ILE A 128 -2.14 10.07 -7.73
CA ILE A 128 -2.04 11.49 -7.35
C ILE A 128 -2.82 12.37 -8.33
N VAL A 129 -2.63 12.18 -9.64
CA VAL A 129 -3.33 12.94 -10.67
C VAL A 129 -4.84 12.70 -10.59
N ARG A 130 -5.27 11.46 -10.40
CA ARG A 130 -6.69 11.11 -10.22
C ARG A 130 -7.29 11.77 -8.97
N MET A 131 -6.57 11.75 -7.85
CA MET A 131 -7.00 12.40 -6.61
C MET A 131 -7.21 13.90 -6.81
N ALA A 132 -6.27 14.58 -7.48
CA ALA A 132 -6.40 16.00 -7.79
C ALA A 132 -7.64 16.29 -8.65
N HIS A 133 -7.86 15.50 -9.71
CA HIS A 133 -9.05 15.63 -10.56
C HIS A 133 -10.37 15.39 -9.81
N GLU A 134 -10.43 14.37 -8.94
CA GLU A 134 -11.63 14.12 -8.13
C GLU A 134 -11.89 15.24 -7.11
N TYR A 135 -10.82 15.83 -6.56
CA TYR A 135 -10.91 16.98 -5.67
C TYR A 135 -11.49 18.19 -6.41
N ASP A 136 -10.88 18.57 -7.53
CA ASP A 136 -11.33 19.70 -8.34
C ASP A 136 -12.78 19.50 -8.79
N SER A 137 -13.13 18.29 -9.24
CA SER A 137 -14.49 17.96 -9.71
C SER A 137 -15.55 18.01 -8.61
N ARG A 138 -15.23 17.59 -7.37
CA ARG A 138 -16.23 17.59 -6.27
C ARG A 138 -16.37 18.91 -5.56
N PHE A 139 -15.26 19.64 -5.46
CA PHE A 139 -15.16 20.82 -4.61
C PHE A 139 -15.02 22.11 -5.42
N HIS A 140 -15.33 22.09 -6.73
CA HIS A 140 -15.24 23.25 -7.62
C HIS A 140 -16.04 24.49 -7.18
N SER A 141 -16.98 24.34 -6.22
CA SER A 141 -17.88 25.39 -5.74
C SER A 141 -17.65 25.81 -4.29
N LEU A 142 -16.61 25.26 -3.64
CA LEU A 142 -16.07 25.78 -2.38
C LEU A 142 -15.14 26.97 -2.65
#